data_AF-A0A0N1LDR3-F1
#
_entry.id   AF-A0A0N1LDR3-F1
#
_cell.length_a   1.000
_cell.length_b   1.000
_cell.length_c   1.000
_cell.angle_alpha   90.00
_cell.angle_beta   90.00
_cell.angle_gamma   90.00
#
_symmetry.space_group_name_H-M   'P 1'
#
loop_
_entity.id
_entity.type
_entity.pdbx_description
1 polymer ?
#
loop_
_entity_poly.entity_id
_entity_poly.type
_entity_poly.pdbx_seq_one_letter_code
_entity_poly.pdbx_strand_id
1 'polypeptide(L)'
;MSGTLLIAPAWLGLSGLWTLDAKGRRKAIDAEDLDLSEDLADRLEGWMDAFDAIYEEEQEARSRFPSEAEQRAWEAEGTVIARDIAAELGPDWTVSTDLTGWQEMTKP
;
A
#
# COMPACT_ATOMS: atom_id res chain seq x y z
N MET A 1 10.21 -8.99 15.68
CA MET A 1 9.48 -7.74 15.97
C MET A 1 8.00 -8.06 16.08
N SER A 2 7.20 -7.27 16.81
CA SER A 2 5.74 -7.38 16.85
C SER A 2 5.14 -5.99 16.64
N GLY A 3 3.99 -5.91 16.00
CA GLY A 3 3.44 -4.61 15.63
C GLY A 3 2.18 -4.66 14.79
N THR A 4 1.72 -3.48 14.41
CA THR A 4 0.62 -3.32 13.45
C THR A 4 1.17 -2.69 12.19
N LEU A 5 0.92 -3.36 11.07
CA LEU A 5 1.25 -2.91 9.74
C LEU A 5 -0.05 -2.57 8.99
N LEU A 6 -0.05 -1.43 8.34
CA LEU A 6 -1.08 -1.00 7.41
C LEU A 6 -0.47 -0.89 6.03
N ILE A 7 -1.13 -1.51 5.05
CA ILE A 7 -0.83 -1.33 3.64
C ILE A 7 -1.84 -0.37 3.07
N ALA A 8 -1.39 0.81 2.69
CA ALA A 8 -2.22 1.88 2.15
C ALA A 8 -1.40 2.64 1.11
N PRO A 9 -1.93 2.79 -0.11
CA PRO A 9 -1.22 3.51 -1.16
C PRO A 9 -1.02 4.97 -0.74
N ALA A 10 0.07 5.55 -1.19
CA ALA A 10 0.32 6.97 -1.05
C ALA A 10 1.16 7.46 -2.22
N TRP A 11 0.83 8.65 -2.71
CA TRP A 11 1.59 9.29 -3.78
C TRP A 11 3.04 9.53 -3.38
N LEU A 12 3.86 9.84 -4.38
CA LEU A 12 5.21 10.39 -4.25
C LEU A 12 6.27 9.37 -3.82
N GLY A 13 6.20 8.14 -4.33
CA GLY A 13 7.27 7.15 -4.19
C GLY A 13 7.40 6.54 -2.80
N LEU A 14 6.30 6.50 -2.04
CA LEU A 14 6.26 5.76 -0.78
C LEU A 14 5.99 4.27 -1.04
N SER A 15 6.55 3.39 -0.22
CA SER A 15 6.38 1.94 -0.32
C SER A 15 4.93 1.45 -0.13
N GLY A 16 4.02 2.32 0.31
CA GLY A 16 2.66 1.95 0.70
C GLY A 16 2.57 1.20 2.04
N LEU A 17 3.68 1.04 2.76
CA LEU A 17 3.72 0.38 4.07
C LEU A 17 3.82 1.37 5.23
N TRP A 18 3.04 1.10 6.27
CA TRP A 18 2.93 1.97 7.44
C TRP A 18 2.91 1.16 8.72
N THR A 19 3.85 1.41 9.62
CA THR A 19 3.68 0.98 11.01
C THR A 19 2.76 1.94 11.75
N LEU A 20 1.97 1.42 12.69
CA LEU A 20 1.11 2.24 13.55
C LEU A 20 1.68 2.30 14.97
N ASP A 21 1.86 3.51 15.50
CA ASP A 21 2.19 3.69 16.92
C ASP A 21 0.98 3.44 17.84
N ALA A 22 1.19 3.46 19.15
CA ALA A 22 0.12 3.26 20.13
C ALA A 22 -1.01 4.31 20.08
N LYS A 23 -0.81 5.43 19.37
CA LYS A 23 -1.79 6.48 19.12
C LYS A 23 -2.42 6.38 17.73
N GLY A 24 -2.11 5.32 16.97
CA GLY A 24 -2.59 5.10 15.61
C GLY A 24 -1.92 5.97 14.55
N ARG A 25 -0.78 6.60 14.85
CA ARG A 25 -0.07 7.43 13.88
C ARG A 25 0.73 6.55 12.93
N ARG A 26 0.58 6.82 11.63
CA ARG A 26 1.31 6.15 10.56
C ARG A 26 2.78 6.61 10.55
N LYS A 27 3.70 5.67 10.49
CA LYS A 27 5.11 5.90 10.18
C LYS A 27 5.49 5.01 9.00
N ALA A 28 5.96 5.63 7.93
CA ALA A 28 6.47 4.93 6.75
C ALA A 28 7.58 3.96 7.17
N ILE A 29 7.59 2.81 6.53
CA ILE A 29 8.58 1.75 6.69
C ILE A 29 8.81 1.11 5.33
N ASP A 30 10.02 0.61 5.07
CA ASP A 30 10.32 -0.07 3.82
C ASP A 30 10.26 -1.59 3.99
N ALA A 31 10.16 -2.32 2.89
CA ALA A 31 10.11 -3.78 2.91
C ALA A 31 11.40 -4.38 3.51
N GLU A 32 12.55 -3.74 3.28
CA GLU A 32 13.84 -4.13 3.86
C GLU A 32 13.86 -4.03 5.38
N ASP A 33 13.28 -2.98 5.96
CA ASP A 33 13.20 -2.75 7.41
C ASP A 33 12.31 -3.79 8.12
N LEU A 34 11.45 -4.46 7.36
CA LEU A 34 10.56 -5.53 7.82
C LEU A 34 11.15 -6.93 7.57
N ASP A 35 12.37 -7.02 7.02
CA ASP A 35 13.00 -8.27 6.59
C ASP A 35 12.10 -9.09 5.63
N LEU A 36 11.30 -8.42 4.78
CA LEU A 36 10.48 -9.10 3.76
C LEU A 36 11.37 -9.67 2.66
N SER A 37 10.89 -10.73 2.00
CA SER A 37 11.59 -11.31 0.86
C SER A 37 11.72 -10.33 -0.32
N GLU A 38 12.81 -10.45 -1.09
CA GLU A 38 13.03 -9.64 -2.29
C GLU A 38 11.84 -9.76 -3.28
N ASP A 39 11.33 -10.98 -3.49
CA ASP A 39 10.17 -11.22 -4.36
C ASP A 39 8.93 -10.42 -3.91
N LEU A 40 8.71 -10.29 -2.59
CA LEU A 40 7.57 -9.54 -2.05
C LEU A 40 7.81 -8.03 -2.08
N ALA A 41 9.05 -7.59 -1.87
CA ALA A 41 9.45 -6.20 -2.03
C ALA A 41 9.25 -5.72 -3.48
N ASP A 42 9.74 -6.48 -4.47
CA ASP A 42 9.59 -6.17 -5.90
C ASP A 42 8.12 -6.13 -6.31
N ARG A 43 7.30 -7.03 -5.79
CA ARG A 43 5.86 -7.07 -6.06
C ARG A 43 5.12 -5.87 -5.46
N LEU A 44 5.52 -5.44 -4.27
CA LEU A 44 5.00 -4.25 -3.63
C LEU A 44 5.41 -2.98 -4.38
N GLU A 45 6.66 -2.89 -4.83
CA GLU A 45 7.15 -1.81 -5.69
C GLU A 45 6.31 -1.72 -6.97
N GLY A 46 6.14 -2.83 -7.70
CA GLY A 46 5.31 -2.85 -8.90
C GLY A 46 3.83 -2.50 -8.65
N TRP A 47 3.30 -2.84 -7.48
CA TRP A 47 1.95 -2.43 -7.06
C TRP A 47 1.85 -0.92 -6.80
N MET A 48 2.87 -0.33 -6.17
CA MET A 48 2.94 1.13 -5.97
C MET A 48 3.21 1.88 -7.27
N ASP A 49 4.05 1.37 -8.16
CA ASP A 49 4.29 1.95 -9.48
C ASP A 49 3.01 2.04 -10.31
N ALA A 50 2.16 1.01 -10.25
CA ALA A 50 0.85 1.03 -10.91
C ALA A 50 -0.08 2.12 -10.33
N PHE A 51 0.07 2.44 -9.04
CA PHE A 51 -0.66 3.53 -8.40
C PHE A 51 -0.06 4.89 -8.79
N ASP A 52 1.25 5.06 -8.71
CA ASP A 52 1.90 6.32 -9.09
C ASP A 52 1.72 6.64 -10.58
N ALA A 53 1.57 5.63 -11.44
CA ALA A 53 1.27 5.83 -12.86
C ALA A 53 -0.09 6.50 -13.14
N ILE A 54 -1.03 6.46 -12.19
CA ILE A 54 -2.33 7.14 -12.32
C ILE A 54 -2.34 8.56 -11.75
N TYR A 55 -1.22 9.00 -11.17
CA TYR A 55 -1.11 10.29 -10.51
C TYR A 55 -1.03 11.43 -11.52
N GLU A 56 -1.95 12.39 -11.42
CA GLU A 56 -1.98 13.61 -12.23
C GLU A 56 -1.33 14.77 -11.44
N GLU A 57 -0.04 15.02 -11.67
CA GLU A 57 0.76 16.00 -10.90
C GLU A 57 0.15 17.41 -10.90
N GLU A 58 -0.37 17.87 -12.03
CA GLU A 58 -0.96 19.20 -12.13
C GLU A 58 -2.31 19.31 -11.41
N GLN A 59 -3.04 18.18 -11.27
CA GLN A 59 -4.39 18.11 -10.71
C GLN A 59 -4.64 16.74 -10.07
N GLU A 60 -4.14 16.54 -8.86
CA GLU A 60 -4.30 15.30 -8.09
C GLU A 60 -5.77 14.84 -8.00
N ALA A 61 -6.70 15.79 -7.92
CA ALA A 61 -8.14 15.50 -7.92
C ALA A 61 -8.62 14.80 -9.21
N ARG A 62 -7.81 14.70 -10.26
CA ARG A 62 -8.08 13.98 -11.52
C ARG A 62 -7.36 12.63 -11.64
N SER A 63 -6.53 12.22 -10.67
CA SER A 63 -5.86 10.92 -10.67
C SER A 63 -6.88 9.77 -10.66
N ARG A 64 -6.88 8.91 -11.69
CA ARG A 64 -7.85 7.80 -11.84
C ARG A 64 -7.21 6.64 -12.56
N PHE A 65 -7.58 5.41 -12.17
CA PHE A 65 -7.33 4.25 -13.01
C PHE A 65 -8.06 4.38 -14.35
N PRO A 66 -7.49 3.85 -15.45
CA PRO A 66 -8.12 3.88 -16.78
C PRO A 66 -9.51 3.21 -16.82
N SER A 67 -9.76 2.25 -15.94
CA SER A 67 -11.07 1.61 -15.79
C SER A 67 -11.35 1.12 -14.37
N GLU A 68 -12.62 0.93 -14.02
CA GLU A 68 -13.01 0.27 -12.76
C GLU A 68 -12.45 -1.15 -12.64
N ALA A 69 -12.28 -1.86 -13.76
CA ALA A 69 -11.75 -3.21 -13.77
C ALA A 69 -10.26 -3.22 -13.37
N GLU A 70 -9.48 -2.27 -13.88
CA GLU A 70 -8.07 -2.10 -13.52
C GLU A 70 -7.91 -1.68 -12.06
N GLN A 71 -8.74 -0.75 -11.58
CA GLN A 71 -8.76 -0.39 -10.17
C GLN A 71 -9.05 -1.60 -9.27
N ARG A 72 -10.09 -2.39 -9.58
CA ARG A 72 -10.42 -3.59 -8.80
C ARG A 72 -9.32 -4.65 -8.84
N ALA A 73 -8.65 -4.80 -9.98
CA ALA A 73 -7.52 -5.71 -10.10
C ALA A 73 -6.35 -5.27 -9.20
N TRP A 74 -6.06 -3.97 -9.19
CA TRP A 74 -5.03 -3.38 -8.33
C TRP A 74 -5.39 -3.47 -6.83
N GLU A 75 -6.66 -3.26 -6.46
CA GLU A 75 -7.15 -3.45 -5.07
C GLU A 75 -7.09 -4.94 -4.64
N ALA A 76 -7.44 -5.86 -5.53
CA ALA A 76 -7.34 -7.29 -5.26
C ALA A 76 -5.88 -7.71 -5.06
N GLU A 77 -4.97 -7.17 -5.87
CA GLU A 77 -3.53 -7.43 -5.74
C GLU A 77 -2.97 -6.93 -4.40
N GLY A 78 -3.30 -5.71 -3.99
CA GLY A 78 -2.92 -5.18 -2.67
C GLY A 78 -3.41 -6.03 -1.51
N THR A 79 -4.59 -6.66 -1.65
CA THR A 79 -5.12 -7.60 -0.66
C THR A 79 -4.32 -8.90 -0.61
N VAL A 80 -3.88 -9.42 -1.76
CA VAL A 80 -3.04 -10.62 -1.82
C VAL A 80 -1.66 -10.33 -1.23
N ILE A 81 -1.03 -9.21 -1.60
CA ILE A 81 0.23 -8.74 -1.03
C ILE A 81 0.14 -8.67 0.50
N ALA A 82 -0.93 -8.09 1.04
CA ALA A 82 -1.14 -8.01 2.49
C ALA A 82 -1.19 -9.38 3.19
N ARG A 83 -1.84 -10.35 2.56
CA ARG A 83 -1.90 -11.71 3.08
C ARG A 83 -0.52 -12.37 3.07
N ASP A 84 0.24 -12.18 2.01
CA ASP A 84 1.55 -12.79 1.84
C ASP A 84 2.58 -12.11 2.80
N ILE A 85 2.51 -10.79 3.00
CA ILE A 85 3.27 -10.07 4.04
C ILE A 85 2.94 -10.61 5.43
N ALA A 86 1.65 -10.82 5.75
CA ALA A 86 1.25 -11.38 7.05
C ALA A 86 1.81 -12.80 7.27
N ALA A 87 1.96 -13.59 6.20
CA ALA A 87 2.54 -14.92 6.28
C ALA A 87 4.06 -14.88 6.56
N GLU A 88 4.79 -13.94 5.95
CA GLU A 88 6.23 -13.76 6.19
C GLU A 88 6.52 -13.19 7.58
N LEU A 89 5.79 -12.15 8.00
CA LEU A 89 5.99 -11.50 9.31
C LEU A 89 5.55 -12.38 10.50
N GLY A 90 4.64 -13.31 10.26
CA GLY A 90 4.17 -14.25 11.26
C GLY A 90 3.11 -13.67 12.22
N PRO A 91 2.68 -14.48 13.22
CA PRO A 91 1.48 -14.20 14.01
C PRO A 91 1.62 -13.05 15.01
N ASP A 92 2.84 -12.58 15.26
CA ASP A 92 3.11 -11.45 16.15
C ASP A 92 2.81 -10.09 15.49
N TRP A 93 2.47 -10.10 14.21
CA TRP A 93 2.07 -8.93 13.44
C TRP A 93 0.59 -8.94 13.12
N THR A 94 -0.05 -7.78 13.27
CA THR A 94 -1.39 -7.52 12.72
C THR A 94 -1.22 -6.74 11.44
N VAL A 95 -1.56 -7.34 10.30
CA VAL A 95 -1.52 -6.68 8.98
C VAL A 95 -2.94 -6.33 8.55
N SER A 96 -3.13 -5.10 8.07
CA SER A 96 -4.41 -4.57 7.60
C SER A 96 -4.22 -3.75 6.33
N THR A 97 -5.31 -3.45 5.61
CA THR A 97 -5.27 -2.69 4.37
C THR A 97 -6.23 -1.49 4.40
N ASP A 98 -5.84 -0.42 3.70
CA ASP A 98 -6.67 0.73 3.35
C ASP A 98 -6.42 1.07 1.88
N LEU A 99 -7.00 0.27 0.98
CA LEU A 99 -6.74 0.34 -0.46
C LEU A 99 -7.65 1.34 -1.20
N THR A 100 -8.59 1.95 -0.49
CA THR A 100 -9.60 2.84 -1.08
C THR A 100 -9.57 4.25 -0.50
N GLY A 101 -8.86 4.48 0.61
CA GLY A 101 -8.78 5.79 1.26
C GLY A 101 -8.28 6.93 0.36
N TRP A 102 -7.43 6.61 -0.63
CA TRP A 102 -6.96 7.57 -1.62
C TRP A 102 -8.08 8.19 -2.48
N GLN A 103 -9.21 7.48 -2.65
CA GLN A 103 -10.33 7.98 -3.45
C GLN A 103 -10.98 9.21 -2.82
N GLU A 104 -10.89 9.37 -1.49
CA GLU A 104 -11.38 10.56 -0.80
C GLU A 104 -10.61 11.81 -1.23
N MET A 105 -9.31 11.67 -1.54
CA MET A 105 -8.44 12.76 -2.00
C MET A 105 -8.72 13.14 -3.46
N THR A 106 -9.39 12.26 -4.20
CA THR A 106 -9.67 12.44 -5.63
C THR A 106 -11.13 12.76 -5.92
N LYS A 107 -11.97 12.98 -4.89
CA LYS A 107 -13.35 13.44 -5.09
C LYS A 107 -13.36 14.84 -5.73
N PRO A 108 -14.23 15.07 -6.74
CA PRO A 108 -14.35 16.36 -7.43
C PRO A 108 -14.95 17.46 -6.55
#